data_AF-A0A3B1K2F4-F1
#
_entry.id   AF-A0A3B1K2F4-F1
#
_cell.length_a   1.000
_cell.length_b   1.000
_cell.length_c   1.000
_cell.angle_alpha   90.00
_cell.angle_beta   90.00
_cell.angle_gamma   90.00
#
_symmetry.space_group_name_H-M   'P 1'
#
loop_
_entity.id
_entity.type
_entity.pdbx_description
1 polymer ?
#
loop_
_entity_poly.entity_id
_entity_poly.type
_entity_poly.pdbx_seq_one_letter_code
_entity_poly.pdbx_strand_id
1 'polypeptide(L)'
;FTLKTTLPQNYGKPQGTKSIDNFPHQFYPQHNECTVLCFLFTPDLKVYLQVEGPERVMEGDKVILTCKPSFTLPSPTIFTWYRNGTALSSSTEQLYLQLVSREDAGRYSCAVLDQNLYSPEITLNVRSDGPWKASPQFP
;
A
#
# COMPACT_ATOMS: atom_id res chain seq x y z
N PHE A 1 11.48 -3.15 37.19
CA PHE A 1 10.69 -1.93 36.89
C PHE A 1 9.22 -2.29 37.03
N THR A 2 8.55 -1.75 38.03
CA THR A 2 7.15 -2.09 38.35
C THR A 2 6.28 -0.92 37.92
N LEU A 3 5.54 -1.08 36.82
CA LEU A 3 4.54 -0.10 36.41
C LEU A 3 3.26 -0.36 37.20
N LYS A 4 2.94 0.54 38.14
CA LYS A 4 1.65 0.57 38.83
C LYS A 4 0.65 1.31 37.93
N THR A 5 -0.26 0.59 37.31
CA THR A 5 -1.41 1.17 36.61
C THR A 5 -2.60 1.19 37.56
N THR A 6 -2.98 2.38 38.01
CA THR A 6 -4.19 2.60 38.80
C THR A 6 -5.40 2.51 37.87
N LEU A 7 -6.17 1.42 37.95
CA LEU A 7 -7.46 1.30 37.27
C LEU A 7 -8.48 2.21 37.96
N PRO A 8 -9.24 3.05 37.24
CA PRO A 8 -10.44 3.67 37.81
C PRO A 8 -11.48 2.57 38.07
N GLN A 9 -11.75 2.33 39.35
CA GLN A 9 -12.84 1.47 39.81
C GLN A 9 -14.17 2.13 39.45
N ASN A 10 -14.78 1.76 38.32
CA ASN A 10 -16.23 1.81 38.09
C ASN A 10 -16.51 1.42 36.63
N TYR A 11 -16.71 0.13 36.36
CA TYR A 11 -17.66 -0.33 35.33
C TYR A 11 -18.05 -1.77 35.68
N GLY A 12 -19.36 -1.98 35.78
CA GLY A 12 -19.96 -3.19 36.32
C GLY A 12 -19.57 -4.46 35.55
N LYS A 13 -19.52 -5.55 36.32
CA LYS A 13 -19.38 -6.94 35.87
C LYS A 13 -20.30 -7.22 34.67
N PRO A 14 -19.78 -7.62 33.49
CA PRO A 14 -20.62 -8.20 32.46
C PRO A 14 -20.90 -9.66 32.84
N GLN A 15 -22.17 -9.94 33.09
CA GLN A 15 -22.72 -11.27 33.24
C GLN A 15 -23.17 -11.72 31.84
N GLY A 16 -22.55 -12.77 31.28
CA GLY A 16 -23.00 -13.44 30.06
C GLY A 16 -21.91 -13.71 29.03
N THR A 17 -21.66 -14.99 28.75
CA THR A 17 -20.97 -15.47 27.56
C THR A 17 -21.81 -15.16 26.32
N LYS A 18 -21.29 -14.40 25.36
CA LYS A 18 -21.92 -14.22 24.04
C LYS A 18 -21.09 -14.93 22.97
N SER A 19 -21.75 -15.77 22.18
CA SER A 19 -21.19 -16.53 21.06
C SER A 19 -20.63 -15.62 19.97
N ILE A 20 -19.64 -16.14 19.25
CA ILE A 20 -18.72 -15.43 18.35
C ILE A 20 -19.41 -14.91 17.07
N ASP A 21 -20.62 -15.39 16.78
CA ASP A 21 -21.30 -15.17 15.49
C ASP A 21 -22.06 -13.84 15.38
N ASN A 22 -21.92 -12.91 16.34
CA ASN A 22 -22.80 -11.74 16.45
C ASN A 22 -22.08 -10.40 16.64
N PHE A 23 -20.89 -10.23 16.04
CA PHE A 23 -20.25 -8.92 15.93
C PHE A 23 -20.45 -8.32 14.53
N PRO A 24 -21.19 -7.20 14.38
CA PRO A 24 -21.26 -6.49 13.12
C PRO A 24 -19.90 -5.84 12.81
N HIS A 25 -19.47 -5.96 11.56
CA HIS A 25 -18.27 -5.34 11.00
C HIS A 25 -18.41 -3.81 10.99
N GLN A 26 -18.23 -3.15 12.12
CA GLN A 26 -18.21 -1.68 12.19
C GLN A 26 -16.85 -1.22 12.72
N PHE A 27 -15.98 -0.88 11.76
CA PHE A 27 -14.65 -0.33 12.00
C PHE A 27 -14.80 1.16 12.33
N TYR A 28 -14.64 1.55 13.60
CA TYR A 28 -14.40 2.94 13.98
C TYR A 28 -13.02 3.08 14.65
N PRO A 29 -12.15 3.97 14.15
CA PRO A 29 -10.78 4.12 14.63
C PRO A 29 -10.74 5.20 15.71
N GLN A 30 -10.84 4.86 17.00
CA GLN A 30 -10.64 5.88 18.03
C GLN A 30 -10.18 5.40 19.41
N HIS A 31 -9.36 4.36 19.50
CA HIS A 31 -8.50 4.21 20.69
C HIS A 31 -7.13 3.68 20.26
N ASN A 32 -6.12 4.50 20.52
CA ASN A 32 -4.68 4.33 20.34
C ASN A 32 -4.05 3.19 21.18
N GLU A 33 -4.87 2.21 21.58
CA GLU A 33 -4.48 0.96 22.24
C GLU A 33 -4.74 -0.27 21.34
N CYS A 34 -5.43 -0.12 20.19
CA CYS A 34 -5.68 -1.23 19.25
C CYS A 34 -4.51 -1.49 18.27
N THR A 35 -3.71 -0.47 17.95
CA THR A 35 -2.60 -0.65 16.99
C THR A 35 -1.44 -1.43 17.60
N VAL A 36 -1.15 -1.22 18.89
CA VAL A 36 -0.02 -1.86 19.59
C VAL A 36 -0.34 -3.31 19.95
N LEU A 37 -1.61 -3.62 20.25
CA LEU A 37 -2.02 -4.98 20.62
C LEU A 37 -1.99 -5.97 19.45
N CYS A 38 -2.29 -5.54 18.21
CA CYS A 38 -2.24 -6.41 17.03
C CYS A 38 -0.88 -7.11 16.84
N PHE A 39 0.23 -6.41 17.18
CA PHE A 39 1.58 -6.95 17.09
C PHE A 39 1.84 -8.13 18.04
N LEU A 40 1.12 -8.21 19.17
CA LEU A 40 1.32 -9.27 20.17
C LEU A 40 0.46 -10.52 19.91
N PHE A 41 -0.62 -10.39 19.12
CA PHE A 41 -1.56 -11.49 18.83
C PHE A 41 -1.35 -12.15 17.46
N THR A 42 -0.44 -11.64 16.63
CA THR A 42 -0.14 -12.21 15.30
C THR A 42 1.37 -12.47 15.12
N PRO A 43 1.93 -13.48 15.82
CA PRO A 43 3.36 -13.81 15.71
C PRO A 43 3.80 -14.21 14.28
N ASP A 44 2.83 -14.55 13.42
CA ASP A 44 3.05 -14.95 12.03
C ASP A 44 2.69 -13.86 11.00
N LEU A 45 2.52 -12.60 11.44
CA LEU A 45 2.16 -11.52 10.54
C LEU A 45 3.32 -11.18 9.60
N LYS A 46 3.26 -11.74 8.39
CA LYS A 46 4.22 -11.41 7.33
C LYS A 46 3.86 -10.06 6.74
N VAL A 47 4.77 -9.11 6.86
CA VAL A 47 4.72 -7.85 6.11
C VAL A 47 5.03 -8.17 4.65
N TYR A 48 4.20 -7.68 3.73
CA TYR A 48 4.42 -7.77 2.29
C TYR A 48 4.05 -6.45 1.61
N LEU A 49 4.57 -6.24 0.41
CA LEU A 49 4.26 -5.08 -0.43
C LEU A 49 3.38 -5.50 -1.60
N GLN A 50 2.48 -4.63 -2.00
CA GLN A 50 1.64 -4.80 -3.17
C GLN A 50 1.66 -3.52 -4.01
N VAL A 51 1.92 -3.66 -5.31
CA VAL A 51 1.82 -2.53 -6.23
C VAL A 51 0.40 -2.44 -6.74
N GLU A 52 -0.20 -1.26 -6.61
CA GLU A 52 -1.47 -0.90 -7.21
C GLU A 52 -1.27 0.09 -8.34
N GLY A 53 -2.05 -0.07 -9.41
CA GLY A 53 -1.99 0.79 -10.58
C GLY A 53 -3.24 0.64 -11.45
N PRO A 54 -3.38 1.48 -12.48
CA PRO A 54 -4.48 1.38 -13.42
C PRO A 54 -4.39 0.10 -14.26
N GLU A 55 -5.54 -0.53 -14.51
CA GLU A 55 -5.66 -1.74 -15.35
C GLU A 55 -5.42 -1.43 -16.84
N ARG A 56 -5.82 -0.23 -17.27
CA ARG A 56 -5.71 0.24 -18.66
C ARG A 56 -4.90 1.52 -18.69
N VAL A 57 -3.85 1.50 -19.49
CA VAL A 57 -2.96 2.64 -19.71
C VAL A 57 -2.80 2.84 -21.20
N MET A 58 -2.93 4.08 -21.63
CA MET A 58 -2.75 4.48 -23.01
C MET A 58 -1.54 5.45 -23.11
N GLU A 59 -0.97 5.60 -24.30
CA GLU A 59 0.19 6.48 -24.56
C GLU A 59 -0.08 7.99 -24.37
N GLY A 60 0.41 8.59 -23.29
CA GLY A 60 0.19 10.00 -22.96
C GLY A 60 -0.71 10.17 -21.75
N ASP A 61 -1.19 9.05 -21.18
CA ASP A 61 -1.81 9.05 -19.87
C ASP A 61 -0.83 9.46 -18.76
N LYS A 62 -1.43 9.97 -17.69
CA LYS A 62 -0.77 10.16 -16.41
C LYS A 62 -1.09 8.96 -15.53
N VAL A 63 -0.08 8.13 -15.27
CA VAL A 63 -0.20 6.93 -14.44
C VAL A 63 0.44 7.17 -13.08
N ILE A 64 -0.23 6.69 -12.04
CA ILE A 64 0.29 6.68 -10.68
C ILE A 64 0.29 5.24 -10.21
N LEU A 65 1.49 4.71 -9.93
CA LEU A 65 1.65 3.43 -9.26
C LEU A 65 1.84 3.68 -7.76
N THR A 66 1.16 2.91 -6.91
CA THR A 66 1.25 3.04 -5.45
C THR A 66 1.78 1.73 -4.85
N CYS A 67 2.82 1.81 -4.05
CA CYS A 67 3.38 0.69 -3.32
C CYS A 67 2.73 0.60 -1.94
N LYS A 68 1.74 -0.27 -1.79
CA LYS A 68 1.03 -0.43 -0.52
C LYS A 68 1.66 -1.55 0.32
N PRO A 69 2.13 -1.25 1.54
CA PRO A 69 2.47 -2.29 2.50
C PRO A 69 1.20 -2.88 3.12
N SER A 70 1.26 -4.16 3.50
CA SER A 70 0.16 -4.84 4.20
C SER A 70 -0.18 -4.22 5.57
N PHE A 71 0.77 -3.48 6.15
CA PHE A 71 0.63 -2.72 7.38
C PHE A 71 1.29 -1.36 7.25
N THR A 72 0.81 -0.38 8.03
CA THR A 72 1.46 0.93 8.10
C THR A 72 2.89 0.78 8.59
N LEU A 73 3.85 1.14 7.73
CA LEU A 73 5.26 1.15 8.09
C LEU A 73 5.60 2.40 8.93
N PRO A 74 6.53 2.29 9.89
CA PRO A 74 6.96 3.43 10.68
C PRO A 74 7.64 4.49 9.80
N SER A 75 7.29 5.76 9.99
CA SER A 75 7.94 6.88 9.30
C SER A 75 9.25 7.27 9.99
N PRO A 76 10.32 7.65 9.25
CA PRO A 76 10.40 7.71 7.79
C PRO A 76 10.66 6.33 7.16
N THR A 77 9.87 5.97 6.15
CA THR A 77 10.13 4.81 5.28
C THR A 77 10.51 5.33 3.90
N ILE A 78 11.63 4.83 3.37
CA ILE A 78 12.09 5.17 2.02
C ILE A 78 11.75 4.00 1.11
N PHE A 79 11.07 4.27 -0.01
CA PHE A 79 10.75 3.27 -1.00
C PHE A 79 11.78 3.28 -2.12
N THR A 80 11.86 2.21 -2.91
CA THR A 80 12.66 2.15 -4.13
C THR A 80 11.84 1.45 -5.19
N TRP A 81 11.66 2.10 -6.33
CA TRP A 81 10.95 1.54 -7.46
C TRP A 81 11.90 0.88 -8.45
N TYR A 82 11.45 -0.21 -9.05
CA TYR A 82 12.18 -0.94 -10.07
C TYR A 82 11.32 -1.08 -11.33
N ARG A 83 11.94 -0.90 -12.50
CA ARG A 83 11.36 -1.17 -13.81
C ARG A 83 12.25 -2.16 -14.55
N ASN A 84 11.71 -3.33 -14.90
CA ASN A 84 12.45 -4.42 -15.53
C ASN A 84 13.76 -4.76 -14.77
N GLY A 85 13.70 -4.74 -13.43
CA GLY A 85 14.86 -4.96 -12.56
C GLY A 85 15.82 -3.77 -12.40
N THR A 86 15.59 -2.65 -13.09
CA THR A 86 16.42 -1.43 -12.97
C THR A 86 15.82 -0.47 -11.97
N ALA A 87 16.60 0.02 -11.01
CA ALA A 87 16.13 0.99 -10.02
C ALA A 87 15.80 2.34 -10.67
N LEU A 88 14.68 2.93 -10.26
CA LEU A 88 14.21 4.26 -10.65
C LEU A 88 14.56 5.28 -9.56
N SER A 89 14.66 6.56 -9.94
CA SER A 89 14.99 7.67 -9.03
C SER A 89 13.85 8.09 -8.10
N SER A 90 12.83 7.24 -7.89
CA SER A 90 11.68 7.52 -7.04
C SER A 90 11.84 6.86 -5.68
N SER A 91 11.78 7.67 -4.63
CA SER A 91 11.95 7.25 -3.24
C SER A 91 10.65 7.27 -2.42
N THR A 92 9.53 7.53 -3.08
CA THR A 92 8.21 7.75 -2.49
C THR A 92 7.32 6.51 -2.62
N GLU A 93 6.30 6.42 -1.76
CA GLU A 93 5.27 5.37 -1.83
C GLU A 93 4.57 5.35 -3.20
N GLN A 94 4.48 6.51 -3.87
CA GLN A 94 3.87 6.67 -5.18
C GLN A 94 4.93 6.96 -6.26
N LEU A 95 4.80 6.30 -7.40
CA LEU A 95 5.56 6.56 -8.61
C LEU A 95 4.66 7.24 -9.64
N TYR A 96 5.05 8.43 -10.08
CA TYR A 96 4.31 9.24 -11.04
C TYR A 96 4.94 9.14 -12.43
N LEU A 97 4.15 8.71 -13.42
CA LEU A 97 4.50 8.67 -14.84
C LEU A 97 3.61 9.67 -15.58
N GLN A 98 4.15 10.83 -15.97
CA GLN A 98 3.34 11.97 -16.43
C GLN A 98 3.01 11.96 -17.94
N LEU A 99 3.75 11.21 -18.75
CA LEU A 99 3.53 11.10 -20.18
C LEU A 99 3.96 9.69 -20.62
N VAL A 100 3.14 8.71 -20.26
CA VAL A 100 3.48 7.31 -20.48
C VAL A 100 3.64 7.02 -21.97
N SER A 101 4.75 6.41 -22.35
CA SER A 101 5.03 5.96 -23.71
C SER A 101 5.11 4.43 -23.77
N ARG A 102 5.28 3.84 -24.95
CA ARG A 102 5.55 2.39 -25.05
C ARG A 102 6.83 1.97 -24.33
N GLU A 103 7.78 2.87 -24.18
CA GLU A 103 9.06 2.61 -23.50
C GLU A 103 8.87 2.49 -21.98
N ASP A 104 7.77 3.02 -21.46
CA ASP A 104 7.37 2.88 -20.06
C ASP A 104 6.61 1.57 -19.81
N ALA A 105 6.24 0.82 -20.84
CA ALA A 105 5.70 -0.51 -20.65
C ALA A 105 6.77 -1.45 -20.06
N GLY A 106 6.39 -2.27 -19.08
CA GLY A 106 7.34 -3.15 -18.42
C GLY A 106 6.84 -3.74 -17.12
N ARG A 107 7.74 -4.44 -16.42
CA ARG A 107 7.49 -5.04 -15.10
C ARG A 107 7.92 -4.06 -14.02
N TYR A 108 6.99 -3.67 -13.16
CA TYR A 108 7.21 -2.75 -12.06
C TYR A 108 7.14 -3.49 -10.73
N SER A 109 8.10 -3.20 -9.86
CA SER A 109 8.10 -3.62 -8.45
C SER A 109 8.57 -2.49 -7.57
N CYS A 110 8.23 -2.57 -6.29
CA CYS A 110 8.73 -1.67 -5.26
C CYS A 110 9.41 -2.45 -4.16
N ALA A 111 10.34 -1.80 -3.47
CA ALA A 111 10.99 -2.29 -2.28
C ALA A 111 11.05 -1.20 -1.22
N VAL A 112 11.28 -1.58 0.03
CA VAL A 112 11.61 -0.64 1.10
C VAL A 112 13.12 -0.63 1.26
N LEU A 113 13.73 0.57 1.25
CA LEU A 113 15.16 0.74 1.47
C LEU A 113 15.53 0.21 2.86
N ASP A 114 16.69 -0.44 2.96
CA ASP A 114 17.21 -1.05 4.20
C ASP A 114 16.35 -2.18 4.78
N GLN A 115 15.29 -2.60 4.06
CA GLN A 115 14.53 -3.80 4.34
C GLN A 115 14.64 -4.74 3.15
N ASN A 116 14.88 -6.03 3.38
CA ASN A 116 14.88 -7.03 2.29
C ASN A 116 13.45 -7.38 1.87
N LEU A 117 12.61 -6.37 1.67
CA LEU A 117 11.17 -6.46 1.46
C LEU A 117 10.83 -5.93 0.08
N TYR A 118 10.40 -6.84 -0.81
CA TYR A 118 10.07 -6.55 -2.20
C TYR A 118 8.62 -6.90 -2.49
N SER A 119 7.98 -6.13 -3.35
CA SER A 119 6.68 -6.46 -3.90
C SER A 119 6.80 -7.51 -5.01
N PRO A 120 5.73 -8.27 -5.28
CA PRO A 120 5.56 -8.91 -6.57
C PRO A 120 5.66 -7.89 -7.71
N GLU A 121 6.05 -8.37 -8.89
CA GLU A 121 6.07 -7.54 -10.09
C GLU A 121 4.69 -7.47 -10.75
N ILE A 122 4.29 -6.27 -11.14
CA ILE A 122 3.11 -6.04 -11.97
C ILE A 122 3.54 -5.67 -13.39
N THR A 123 2.76 -6.05 -14.38
CA THR A 123 3.04 -5.66 -15.78
C THR A 123 2.22 -4.42 -16.13
N LEU A 124 2.90 -3.33 -16.44
CA LEU A 124 2.31 -2.13 -16.99
C LEU A 124 2.27 -2.27 -18.51
N ASN A 125 1.06 -2.37 -19.08
CA ASN A 125 0.87 -2.47 -20.52
C ASN A 125 0.32 -1.14 -21.06
N VAL A 126 1.00 -0.58 -22.05
CA VAL A 126 0.67 0.72 -22.63
C VAL A 126 0.10 0.52 -24.03
N ARG A 127 -1.13 0.97 -24.24
CA ARG A 127 -1.79 0.89 -25.55
C ARG A 127 -1.64 2.19 -26.34
N SER A 128 -1.51 2.05 -27.66
CA SER A 128 -1.30 3.19 -28.57
C SER A 128 -2.59 3.67 -29.25
N ASP A 129 -3.72 3.03 -28.99
CA ASP A 129 -5.04 3.33 -29.58
C ASP A 129 -5.75 4.49 -28.88
N GLY A 130 -5.03 5.30 -28.10
CA GLY A 130 -5.61 6.37 -27.32
C GLY A 130 -5.99 7.62 -28.14
N PRO A 131 -6.92 8.42 -27.62
CA PRO A 131 -7.59 9.51 -28.35
C PRO A 131 -6.67 10.66 -28.80
N TRP A 132 -5.44 10.77 -28.28
CA TRP A 132 -4.53 11.88 -28.57
C TRP A 132 -3.67 11.68 -29.81
N LYS A 133 -3.60 10.44 -30.34
CA LYS A 133 -3.00 10.16 -31.66
C LYS A 133 -3.82 10.76 -32.80
N ALA A 134 -5.07 11.17 -32.55
CA ALA A 134 -5.92 11.88 -33.49
C ALA A 134 -5.71 13.40 -33.40
N SER A 135 -4.50 13.88 -33.63
CA SER A 135 -4.27 15.28 -34.01
C SER A 135 -4.16 15.33 -35.55
N PRO A 136 -5.00 16.09 -36.26
CA PRO A 136 -4.87 16.24 -37.70
C PRO A 136 -3.56 16.98 -37.99
N GLN A 137 -2.75 16.40 -38.87
CA GLN A 137 -1.62 17.10 -39.47
C GLN A 137 -2.20 18.23 -40.34
N PHE A 138 -2.05 19.47 -39.88
CA PHE A 138 -2.41 20.64 -40.69
C PHE A 138 -1.51 20.69 -41.93
N PRO A 139 -2.07 20.87 -43.14
CA PRO A 139 -1.30 21.05 -44.37
C PRO A 139 -0.57 22.40 -44.40
#